data_AF-A0A0P8AM20-F1
#
_entry.id   AF-A0A0P8AM20-F1
#
_cell.length_a   1.000
_cell.length_b   1.000
_cell.length_c   1.000
_cell.angle_alpha   90.00
_cell.angle_beta   90.00
_cell.angle_gamma   90.00
#
_symmetry.space_group_name_H-M   'P 1'
#
loop_
_entity.id
_entity.type
_entity.pdbx_description
1 polymer ?
#
loop_
_entity_poly.entity_id
_entity_poly.type
_entity_poly.pdbx_seq_one_letter_code
_entity_poly.pdbx_strand_id
1 'polypeptide(L)'
;MGDGSLAGAMFPVLFVLIFLGMPVAMSLIVTALGFSFLAFGDMAPTQLYRFIERVATQPLFAAIPLFIFMGAMLERSGIAERLFIAMRLWLGRLPGGLSLATISMCAIFAAGTGIVGAVEVMVGMMTIPAMMRFGYDRGLIA
;
A
#
# COMPACT_ATOMS: atom_id res chain seq x y z
N MET A 1 23.55 -25.74 -4.83
CA MET A 1 23.42 -24.60 -3.90
C MET A 1 22.55 -25.07 -2.76
N GLY A 2 22.97 -24.93 -1.50
CA GLY A 2 22.16 -25.37 -0.36
C GLY A 2 20.87 -24.55 -0.27
N ASP A 3 19.78 -25.16 0.20
CA ASP A 3 18.43 -24.58 0.20
C ASP A 3 18.38 -23.17 0.83
N GLY A 4 19.20 -22.91 1.86
CA GLY A 4 19.31 -21.60 2.50
C GLY A 4 19.94 -20.50 1.62
N SER A 5 20.84 -20.86 0.69
CA SER A 5 21.47 -19.89 -0.24
C SER A 5 20.51 -19.44 -1.33
N LEU A 6 19.62 -20.32 -1.79
CA LEU A 6 18.56 -19.98 -2.75
C LEU A 6 17.53 -19.05 -2.10
N ALA A 7 17.08 -19.38 -0.88
CA ALA A 7 16.17 -18.53 -0.12
C ALA A 7 16.76 -17.13 0.15
N GLY A 8 18.04 -17.03 0.50
CA GLY A 8 18.74 -15.76 0.68
C GLY A 8 18.86 -14.94 -0.61
N ALA A 9 18.99 -15.60 -1.77
CA ALA A 9 19.11 -14.93 -3.07
C ALA A 9 17.76 -14.40 -3.62
N MET A 10 16.62 -14.92 -3.17
CA MET A 10 15.29 -14.46 -3.61
C MET A 10 15.06 -12.97 -3.30
N PHE A 11 15.48 -12.54 -2.12
CA PHE A 11 15.27 -11.16 -1.65
C PHE A 11 16.01 -10.11 -2.51
N PRO A 12 17.35 -10.19 -2.72
CA PRO A 12 18.05 -9.23 -3.57
C PRO A 12 17.59 -9.27 -5.03
N VAL A 13 17.26 -10.44 -5.58
CA VAL A 13 16.76 -10.55 -6.96
C VAL A 13 15.43 -9.80 -7.12
N LEU A 14 14.53 -9.90 -6.14
CA LEU A 14 13.28 -9.14 -6.14
C LEU A 14 13.53 -7.62 -6.15
N PHE A 15 14.48 -7.12 -5.36
CA PHE A 15 14.81 -5.69 -5.35
C PHE A 15 15.42 -5.23 -6.68
N VAL A 16 16.30 -6.02 -7.28
CA VAL A 16 16.87 -5.71 -8.60
C VAL A 16 15.76 -5.60 -9.65
N LEU A 17 14.79 -6.51 -9.64
CA LEU A 17 13.63 -6.48 -10.57
C LEU A 17 12.76 -5.24 -10.36
N ILE A 18 12.54 -4.83 -9.12
CA ILE A 18 11.82 -3.59 -8.79
C ILE A 18 12.60 -2.35 -9.26
N PHE A 19 13.91 -2.28 -9.01
CA PHE A 19 14.75 -1.16 -9.45
C PHE A 19 14.90 -1.07 -10.98
N LEU A 20 14.70 -2.18 -11.70
CA LEU A 20 14.60 -2.20 -13.15
C LEU A 20 13.31 -1.55 -13.68
N GLY A 21 12.40 -1.14 -12.80
CA GLY A 21 11.15 -0.47 -13.15
C GLY A 21 9.98 -1.40 -13.42
N MET A 22 10.09 -2.70 -13.11
CA MET A 22 8.95 -3.60 -13.25
C MET A 22 7.90 -3.37 -12.14
N PRO A 23 6.60 -3.44 -12.46
CA PRO A 23 5.55 -3.40 -11.46
C PRO A 23 5.78 -4.46 -10.37
N VAL A 24 5.64 -4.06 -9.10
CA VAL A 24 5.95 -4.91 -7.94
C VAL A 24 5.26 -6.27 -7.99
N ALA A 25 4.00 -6.31 -8.45
CA ALA A 25 3.26 -7.55 -8.62
C ALA A 25 3.94 -8.52 -9.60
N MET A 26 4.45 -8.01 -10.73
CA MET A 26 5.15 -8.84 -11.72
C MET A 26 6.50 -9.30 -11.18
N SER A 27 7.23 -8.43 -10.48
CA SER A 27 8.48 -8.80 -9.82
C SER A 27 8.27 -9.93 -8.80
N LEU A 28 7.21 -9.86 -7.99
CA LEU A 28 6.86 -10.93 -7.05
C LEU A 28 6.55 -12.25 -7.75
N ILE A 29 5.74 -12.25 -8.82
CA ILE A 29 5.38 -13.46 -9.57
C ILE A 29 6.61 -14.10 -10.21
N VAL A 30 7.43 -13.31 -10.92
CA VAL A 30 8.63 -13.80 -11.61
C VAL A 30 9.61 -14.41 -10.61
N THR A 31 9.85 -13.73 -9.48
CA THR A 31 10.77 -14.24 -8.46
C THR A 31 10.19 -15.48 -7.77
N ALA A 32 8.89 -15.51 -7.46
CA ALA A 32 8.24 -16.66 -6.84
C ALA A 32 8.26 -17.90 -7.75
N LEU A 33 7.89 -17.75 -9.03
CA LEU A 33 7.90 -18.86 -9.99
C LEU A 33 9.33 -19.31 -10.30
N GLY A 34 10.23 -18.38 -10.62
CA GLY A 34 11.61 -18.67 -10.98
C GLY A 34 12.35 -19.46 -9.89
N PHE A 35 12.24 -19.02 -8.63
CA PHE A 35 12.86 -19.73 -7.52
C PHE A 35 12.09 -20.98 -7.09
N SER A 36 10.77 -21.04 -7.28
CA SER A 36 9.99 -22.26 -7.03
C SER A 36 10.47 -23.41 -7.92
N PHE A 37 10.69 -23.16 -9.21
CA PHE A 37 11.25 -24.17 -10.12
C PHE A 37 12.69 -24.56 -9.76
N LEU A 38 13.52 -23.61 -9.32
CA LEU A 38 14.90 -23.89 -8.92
C LEU A 38 15.01 -24.65 -7.59
N ALA A 39 14.09 -24.44 -6.66
CA ALA A 39 14.11 -25.06 -5.33
C ALA A 39 13.37 -26.41 -5.28
N PHE A 40 12.24 -26.53 -6.00
CA PHE A 40 11.36 -27.70 -5.91
C PHE A 40 11.32 -28.54 -7.19
N GLY A 41 11.96 -28.10 -8.29
CA GLY A 41 12.01 -28.84 -9.55
C GLY A 41 10.62 -29.23 -10.05
N ASP A 42 10.42 -30.52 -10.30
CA ASP A 42 9.14 -31.09 -10.78
C ASP A 42 7.99 -30.97 -9.78
N MET A 43 8.28 -30.73 -8.48
CA MET A 43 7.24 -30.51 -7.47
C MET A 43 6.76 -29.06 -7.40
N ALA A 44 7.39 -28.13 -8.14
CA ALA A 44 7.01 -26.72 -8.15
C ALA A 44 5.53 -26.46 -8.52
N PRO A 45 4.93 -27.14 -9.52
CA PRO A 45 3.50 -26.96 -9.85
C PRO A 45 2.58 -27.42 -8.72
N THR A 46 2.92 -28.51 -8.04
CA THR A 46 2.14 -29.02 -6.90
C THR A 46 2.20 -28.07 -5.70
N GLN A 47 3.37 -27.46 -5.44
CA GLN A 47 3.51 -26.44 -4.38
C GLN A 47 2.71 -25.18 -4.71
N LEU A 48 2.76 -24.74 -5.98
CA LEU A 48 1.96 -23.60 -6.44
C LEU A 48 0.46 -23.86 -6.28
N TYR A 49 -0.01 -25.06 -6.65
CA TYR A 49 -1.41 -25.46 -6.45
C TYR A 49 -1.82 -25.39 -4.98
N ARG A 50 -1.02 -25.95 -4.07
CA ARG A 50 -1.27 -25.90 -2.62
C ARG A 50 -1.32 -24.47 -2.08
N PHE A 51 -0.43 -23.60 -2.57
CA PHE A 51 -0.44 -22.19 -2.20
C PHE A 51 -1.74 -21.51 -2.68
N ILE A 52 -2.14 -21.72 -3.94
CA ILE A 52 -3.37 -21.17 -4.50
C ILE A 52 -4.59 -21.65 -3.71
N GLU A 53 -4.67 -22.95 -3.40
CA GLU A 53 -5.75 -23.52 -2.60
C GLU A 53 -5.82 -22.89 -1.20
N ARG A 54 -4.68 -22.76 -0.52
CA ARG A 54 -4.58 -22.12 0.79
C ARG A 54 -5.06 -20.66 0.76
N VAL A 55 -4.70 -19.93 -0.28
CA VAL A 55 -5.09 -18.53 -0.45
C VAL A 55 -6.58 -18.45 -0.78
N ALA A 56 -7.07 -19.22 -1.76
CA ALA A 56 -8.46 -19.19 -2.22
C ALA A 56 -9.46 -19.59 -1.12
N THR A 57 -9.07 -20.47 -0.21
CA THR A 57 -9.93 -20.91 0.91
C THR A 57 -9.81 -20.01 2.15
N GLN A 58 -9.06 -18.91 2.08
CA GLN A 58 -8.83 -18.05 3.23
C GLN A 58 -10.10 -17.25 3.58
N PRO A 59 -10.68 -17.45 4.78
CA PRO A 59 -11.94 -16.78 5.16
C PRO A 59 -11.79 -15.27 5.30
N LEU A 60 -10.55 -14.79 5.42
CA LEU A 60 -10.22 -13.37 5.55
C LEU A 60 -10.63 -12.54 4.31
N PHE A 61 -10.78 -13.16 3.14
CA PHE A 61 -11.22 -12.45 1.95
C PHE A 61 -12.65 -11.91 2.05
N ALA A 62 -13.50 -12.51 2.88
CA ALA A 62 -14.82 -11.96 3.20
C ALA A 62 -14.73 -10.62 3.95
N ALA A 63 -13.61 -10.33 4.62
CA ALA A 63 -13.40 -9.04 5.27
C ALA A 63 -13.08 -7.91 4.28
N ILE A 64 -12.54 -8.22 3.09
CA ILE A 64 -12.13 -7.20 2.10
C ILE A 64 -13.31 -6.29 1.71
N PRO A 65 -14.49 -6.81 1.28
CA PRO A 65 -15.64 -5.96 0.98
C PRO A 65 -16.15 -5.16 2.19
N LEU A 66 -16.09 -5.74 3.40
CA LEU A 66 -16.49 -5.06 4.63
C LEU A 66 -15.57 -3.88 4.96
N PHE A 67 -14.25 -4.04 4.78
CA PHE A 67 -13.28 -2.95 4.91
C PHE A 67 -13.49 -1.86 3.86
N ILE A 68 -13.77 -2.24 2.61
CA ILE A 68 -14.11 -1.28 1.54
C ILE A 68 -15.39 -0.52 1.86
N PHE A 69 -16.42 -1.22 2.34
CA PHE A 69 -17.68 -0.62 2.76
C PHE A 69 -17.48 0.38 3.91
N MET A 70 -16.72 0.01 4.94
CA MET A 70 -16.37 0.91 6.03
C MET A 70 -15.60 2.14 5.55
N GLY A 71 -14.60 1.96 4.67
CA GLY A 71 -13.85 3.06 4.07
C GLY A 71 -14.76 4.03 3.32
N ALA A 72 -15.67 3.50 2.48
CA ALA A 72 -16.65 4.31 1.76
C ALA A 72 -17.63 5.04 2.68
N MET A 73 -18.03 4.44 3.80
CA MET A 73 -18.89 5.08 4.81
C MET A 73 -18.15 6.21 5.55
N LEU A 74 -16.88 6.01 5.90
CA LEU A 74 -16.03 7.05 6.52
C LEU A 74 -15.82 8.24 5.57
N GLU A 75 -15.68 7.98 4.28
CA GLU A 75 -15.59 9.02 3.25
C GLU A 75 -16.92 9.78 3.11
N ARG A 76 -18.04 9.06 2.94
CA ARG A 76 -19.38 9.66 2.74
C ARG A 76 -19.89 10.45 3.95
N SER A 77 -19.45 10.12 5.16
CA SER A 77 -19.87 10.80 6.40
C SER A 77 -19.16 12.13 6.67
N GLY A 78 -18.17 12.51 5.85
CA GLY A 78 -17.40 13.75 6.04
C GLY A 78 -16.45 13.71 7.23
N ILE A 79 -16.19 12.53 7.81
CA ILE A 79 -15.24 12.36 8.92
C ILE A 79 -13.82 12.70 8.46
N ALA A 80 -13.48 12.40 7.21
CA ALA A 80 -12.18 12.74 6.62
C ALA A 80 -11.89 14.24 6.67
N GLU A 81 -12.84 15.07 6.24
CA GLU A 81 -12.69 16.53 6.26
C GLU A 81 -12.54 17.07 7.69
N ARG A 82 -13.36 16.56 8.61
CA ARG A 82 -13.31 16.94 10.03
C ARG A 82 -11.97 16.57 10.67
N LEU A 83 -11.45 15.38 10.36
CA LEU A 83 -10.16 14.92 10.84
C LEU A 83 -9.03 15.79 10.26
N PHE A 84 -9.08 16.13 8.97
CA PHE A 84 -8.10 17.01 8.35
C PHE A 84 -8.03 18.38 9.06
N ILE A 85 -9.18 18.99 9.34
CA ILE A 85 -9.26 20.26 10.07
C ILE A 85 -8.68 20.12 11.49
N ALA A 86 -9.01 19.03 12.19
CA ALA A 86 -8.47 18.76 13.53
C ALA A 86 -6.94 18.59 13.52
N MET A 87 -6.41 17.83 12.57
CA MET A 87 -4.96 17.67 12.38
C MET A 87 -4.29 18.99 12.05
N ARG A 88 -4.91 19.82 11.19
CA ARG A 88 -4.41 21.16 10.88
C ARG A 88 -4.42 22.10 12.09
N LEU A 89 -5.40 21.99 12.98
CA LEU A 89 -5.42 22.76 14.24
C LEU A 89 -4.29 22.34 15.19
N TRP A 90 -4.00 21.04 15.27
CA TRP A 90 -2.94 20.51 16.14
C TRP A 90 -1.54 20.77 15.59
N LEU A 91 -1.33 20.51 14.30
CA LEU A 91 0.00 20.50 13.66
C LEU A 91 0.29 21.78 12.89
N GLY A 92 -0.69 22.65 12.64
CA GLY A 92 -0.56 23.85 11.82
C GLY A 92 0.38 24.93 12.37
N ARG A 93 0.75 24.85 13.66
CA ARG A 93 1.72 25.78 14.30
C ARG A 93 3.17 25.39 14.03
N LEU A 94 3.41 24.18 13.50
CA LEU A 94 4.75 23.70 13.18
C LEU A 94 5.17 24.17 11.77
N PRO A 95 6.47 24.37 11.52
CA PRO A 95 6.97 24.58 10.16
C PRO A 95 6.62 23.34 9.32
N GLY A 96 5.92 23.55 8.20
CA GLY A 96 5.36 22.42 7.41
C GLY A 96 4.06 21.84 7.96
N GLY A 97 3.34 22.53 8.85
CA GLY A 97 2.16 21.99 9.53
C GLY A 97 1.05 21.44 8.63
N LEU A 98 0.94 21.92 7.38
CA LEU A 98 -0.02 21.40 6.40
C LEU A 98 0.39 20.01 5.86
N SER A 99 1.67 19.79 5.58
CA SER A 99 2.17 18.49 5.11
C SER A 99 2.17 17.48 6.25
N LEU A 100 2.57 17.89 7.47
CA LEU A 100 2.45 17.05 8.66
C LEU A 100 1.00 16.65 8.93
N ALA A 101 0.05 17.59 8.89
CA ALA A 101 -1.37 17.30 9.06
C ALA A 101 -1.89 16.29 8.03
N THR A 102 -1.43 16.40 6.78
CA THR A 102 -1.79 15.47 5.69
C THR A 102 -1.22 14.08 5.96
N ILE A 103 0.07 13.96 6.27
CA ILE A 103 0.72 12.66 6.55
C ILE A 103 0.10 12.00 7.78
N SER A 104 -0.15 12.74 8.86
CA SER A 104 -0.79 12.22 10.08
C SER A 104 -2.22 11.75 9.81
N MET A 105 -2.99 12.50 9.02
CA MET A 105 -4.32 12.08 8.59
C MET A 105 -4.27 10.79 7.77
N CYS A 106 -3.39 10.73 6.76
CA CYS A 106 -3.18 9.53 5.96
C CYS A 106 -2.82 8.32 6.83
N ALA A 107 -1.94 8.49 7.82
CA ALA A 107 -1.56 7.41 8.74
C ALA A 107 -2.75 6.90 9.57
N ILE A 108 -3.60 7.79 10.10
CA ILE A 108 -4.79 7.41 10.88
C ILE A 108 -5.80 6.67 9.98
N PHE A 109 -6.05 7.20 8.78
CA PHE A 109 -6.96 6.55 7.83
C PHE A 109 -6.43 5.21 7.33
N ALA A 110 -5.13 5.11 7.05
CA ALA A 110 -4.49 3.86 6.64
C ALA A 110 -4.59 2.80 7.74
N ALA A 111 -4.37 3.19 9.00
CA ALA A 111 -4.49 2.30 10.15
C ALA A 111 -5.93 1.77 10.33
N GLY A 112 -6.94 2.62 10.07
CA GLY A 112 -8.35 2.25 10.24
C GLY A 112 -8.94 1.47 9.07
N THR A 113 -8.60 1.82 7.82
CA THR A 113 -9.31 1.33 6.61
C THR A 113 -8.61 0.19 5.88
N GLY A 114 -7.29 0.04 6.04
CA GLY A 114 -6.51 -1.01 5.36
C GLY A 114 -6.48 -0.92 3.83
N ILE A 115 -6.96 0.18 3.23
CA ILE A 115 -7.06 0.38 1.78
C ILE A 115 -6.18 1.57 1.38
N VAL A 116 -5.15 1.29 0.57
CA VAL A 116 -4.14 2.29 0.21
C VAL A 116 -4.63 3.23 -0.91
N GLY A 117 -5.16 2.69 -2.01
CA GLY A 117 -5.40 3.49 -3.23
C GLY A 117 -6.58 4.47 -3.18
N ALA A 118 -7.75 4.05 -2.68
CA ALA A 118 -8.96 4.89 -2.74
C ALA A 118 -8.85 6.13 -1.83
N VAL A 119 -8.30 5.95 -0.63
CA VAL A 119 -8.13 7.02 0.35
C VAL A 119 -7.09 8.05 -0.12
N GLU A 120 -6.00 7.59 -0.73
CA GLU A 120 -4.94 8.46 -1.23
C GLU A 120 -5.45 9.44 -2.31
N VAL A 121 -6.24 8.96 -3.27
CA VAL A 121 -6.83 9.81 -4.32
C VAL A 121 -7.78 10.85 -3.69
N MET A 122 -8.62 10.44 -2.74
CA MET A 122 -9.55 11.33 -2.06
C MET A 122 -8.82 12.42 -1.26
N VAL A 123 -7.85 12.02 -0.43
CA VAL A 123 -7.05 12.97 0.36
C VAL A 123 -6.24 13.88 -0.55
N GLY A 124 -5.67 13.37 -1.65
CA GLY A 124 -4.97 14.18 -2.64
C GLY A 124 -5.88 15.24 -3.26
N MET A 125 -7.08 14.87 -3.70
CA MET A 125 -8.06 15.83 -4.24
C MET A 125 -8.46 16.93 -3.22
N MET A 126 -8.47 16.62 -1.92
CA MET A 126 -8.76 17.59 -0.87
C MET A 126 -7.55 18.46 -0.49
N THR A 127 -6.36 17.88 -0.45
CA THR A 127 -5.15 18.52 0.08
C THR A 127 -4.39 19.34 -0.96
N ILE A 128 -4.35 18.91 -2.22
CA ILE A 128 -3.74 19.65 -3.34
C ILE A 128 -4.27 21.10 -3.43
N PRO A 129 -5.59 21.37 -3.48
CA PRO A 129 -6.09 22.74 -3.56
C PRO A 129 -5.78 23.56 -2.30
N ALA A 130 -5.72 22.91 -1.13
CA ALA A 130 -5.30 23.58 0.11
C ALA A 130 -3.82 23.97 0.06
N MET A 131 -2.93 23.05 -0.36
CA MET A 131 -1.49 23.30 -0.47
C MET A 131 -1.16 24.41 -1.46
N MET A 132 -1.84 24.45 -2.62
CA MET A 132 -1.68 25.53 -3.60
C MET A 132 -2.07 26.91 -3.02
N ARG A 133 -3.15 27.00 -2.22
CA ARG A 133 -3.55 28.26 -1.57
C ARG A 133 -2.52 28.77 -0.56
N PHE A 134 -1.76 27.87 0.06
CA PHE A 134 -0.68 28.22 1.00
C PHE A 134 0.68 28.45 0.32
N GLY A 135 0.73 28.45 -1.02
CA GLY A 135 1.95 28.79 -1.77
C GLY A 135 3.00 27.68 -1.78
N TYR A 136 2.62 26.42 -1.56
CA TYR A 136 3.54 25.30 -1.77
C TYR A 136 3.96 25.18 -3.24
N ASP A 137 5.20 24.79 -3.46
CA ASP A 137 5.76 24.58 -4.80
C ASP A 137 5.03 23.44 -5.53
N ARG A 138 4.63 23.68 -6.78
CA ARG A 138 3.89 22.69 -7.58
C ARG A 138 4.71 21.42 -7.84
N GLY A 139 6.04 21.52 -7.90
CA GLY A 139 6.93 20.38 -8.05
C GLY A 139 7.02 19.48 -6.81
N LEU A 140 6.52 19.92 -5.66
CA LEU A 140 6.44 19.13 -4.42
C LEU A 140 5.02 18.60 -4.12
N ILE A 141 4.00 19.08 -4.83
CA ILE A 141 2.58 18.71 -4.61
C ILE A 141 2.14 17.57 -5.56
N ALA A 142 2.83 17.39 -6.70
CA ALA A 142 2.48 16.47 -7.79
C ALA A 142 3.27 15.17 -7.76
#